data_AF-A0A239LVY9-F1
#
_entry.id   AF-A0A239LVY9-F1
#
_cell.length_a   1.000
_cell.length_b   1.000
_cell.length_c   1.000
_cell.angle_alpha   90.00
_cell.angle_beta   90.00
_cell.angle_gamma   90.00
#
_symmetry.space_group_name_H-M   'P 1'
#
loop_
_entity.id
_entity.type
_entity.pdbx_description
1 polymer ?
#
loop_
_entity_poly.entity_id
_entity_poly.type
_entity_poly.pdbx_seq_one_letter_code
_entity_poly.pdbx_strand_id
1 'polypeptide(L)'
;MQHAHTDNQDLPAIRPLPSGRQDWSSPVLVRDHALQETTTTSSRRVGKGDFLEAVRWAVEQRLHPKVNATTLIVARDLAGRMNRQGQVLYQRLRMTHRLPVSLRTVDRHVAYLRELGLLAWVVHGARTNTGKPGQGGWSGTATIYAATAPRAWDHACGHRIAGSGYTARRIGFTPAGRQKAIARARSSAERVAPAVATGSACAAHAGPAPFTSGTP
;
A
#
# COMPACT_ATOMS: atom_id res chain seq x y z
N MET A 1 -28.10 34.74 -40.51
CA MET A 1 -28.45 33.47 -39.84
C MET A 1 -27.67 33.41 -38.54
N GLN A 2 -28.37 33.13 -37.45
CA GLN A 2 -27.93 33.30 -36.08
C GLN A 2 -27.02 32.15 -35.60
N HIS A 3 -26.30 32.46 -34.54
CA HIS A 3 -25.21 31.75 -33.87
C HIS A 3 -25.50 30.29 -33.46
N ALA A 4 -24.44 29.48 -33.39
CA ALA A 4 -24.39 28.31 -32.51
C ALA A 4 -23.07 28.32 -31.72
N HIS A 5 -23.12 29.07 -30.63
CA HIS A 5 -22.27 28.92 -29.45
C HIS A 5 -22.57 27.54 -28.86
N THR A 6 -21.59 26.63 -28.78
CA THR A 6 -21.79 25.34 -28.12
C THR A 6 -21.12 25.36 -26.75
N ASP A 7 -21.99 25.12 -25.77
CA ASP A 7 -21.81 25.20 -24.33
C ASP A 7 -20.57 24.49 -23.78
N ASN A 8 -19.86 25.23 -22.94
CA ASN A 8 -18.88 24.76 -21.98
C ASN A 8 -19.62 24.12 -20.80
N GLN A 9 -19.96 22.83 -20.90
CA GLN A 9 -20.67 22.12 -19.83
C GLN A 9 -19.76 21.76 -18.65
N ASP A 10 -20.05 22.41 -17.52
CA ASP A 10 -20.15 21.86 -16.16
C ASP A 10 -19.03 20.94 -15.68
N LEU A 11 -17.94 21.56 -15.24
CA LEU A 11 -17.08 20.99 -14.20
C LEU A 11 -17.91 20.87 -12.90
N PRO A 12 -18.04 19.68 -12.29
CA PRO A 12 -18.73 19.58 -11.01
C PRO A 12 -17.97 20.39 -9.96
N ALA A 13 -18.68 21.33 -9.35
CA ALA A 13 -18.17 22.17 -8.27
C ALA A 13 -17.47 21.30 -7.22
N ILE A 14 -16.19 21.59 -6.96
CA ILE A 14 -15.43 20.99 -5.87
C ILE A 14 -16.18 21.32 -4.58
N ARG A 15 -16.94 20.37 -4.03
CA ARG A 15 -17.59 20.54 -2.73
C ARG A 15 -16.48 20.80 -1.70
N PRO A 16 -16.46 21.97 -1.02
CA PRO A 16 -15.53 22.17 0.06
C PRO A 16 -15.86 21.15 1.16
N LEU A 17 -14.86 20.35 1.54
CA LEU A 17 -14.95 19.48 2.72
C LEU A 17 -15.35 20.34 3.92
N PRO A 18 -16.25 19.85 4.79
CA PRO A 18 -16.70 20.61 5.94
C PRO A 18 -15.50 20.99 6.82
N SER A 19 -15.34 22.29 7.05
CA SER A 19 -14.31 22.94 7.88
C SER A 19 -14.49 22.70 9.39
N GLY A 20 -15.24 21.66 9.77
CA GLY A 20 -15.30 21.18 11.13
C GLY A 20 -13.98 20.50 11.51
N ARG A 21 -13.53 20.70 12.75
CA ARG A 21 -12.43 19.97 13.36
C ARG A 21 -12.78 18.48 13.37
N GLN A 22 -12.52 17.80 12.25
CA GLN A 22 -12.89 16.41 12.05
C GLN A 22 -12.07 15.59 13.04
N ASP A 23 -12.74 14.78 13.85
CA ASP A 23 -12.07 13.91 14.79
C ASP A 23 -11.37 12.79 14.01
N TRP A 24 -10.15 13.07 13.57
CA TRP A 24 -9.32 12.14 12.78
C TRP A 24 -8.87 10.91 13.57
N SER A 25 -9.24 10.83 14.85
CA SER A 25 -8.91 9.74 15.77
C SER A 25 -9.68 8.46 15.48
N SER A 26 -10.88 8.58 14.89
CA SER A 26 -11.73 7.44 14.57
C SER A 26 -11.76 7.19 13.05
N PRO A 27 -11.38 6.00 12.58
CA PRO A 27 -11.47 5.67 11.16
C PRO A 27 -12.93 5.52 10.76
N VAL A 28 -13.41 6.47 9.95
CA VAL A 28 -14.74 6.40 9.33
C VAL A 28 -14.64 5.52 8.10
N LEU A 29 -15.47 4.48 8.03
CA LEU A 29 -15.61 3.65 6.82
C LEU A 29 -16.22 4.49 5.70
N VAL A 30 -15.50 4.61 4.59
CA VAL A 30 -15.91 5.30 3.38
C VAL A 30 -16.85 4.39 2.59
N ARG A 31 -18.13 4.34 2.96
CA ARG A 31 -19.11 3.50 2.26
C ARG A 31 -19.62 4.10 0.95
N ASP A 32 -19.58 5.42 0.85
CA ASP A 32 -19.95 6.11 -0.38
C ASP A 32 -18.89 5.88 -1.46
N HIS A 33 -19.32 5.29 -2.57
CA HIS A 33 -18.46 5.00 -3.72
C HIS A 33 -17.88 6.28 -4.34
N ALA A 34 -18.66 7.38 -4.34
CA ALA A 34 -18.21 8.65 -4.90
C ALA A 34 -17.04 9.23 -4.12
N LEU A 35 -16.83 8.84 -2.85
CA LEU A 35 -15.70 9.27 -2.01
C LEU A 35 -14.48 8.33 -2.10
N GLN A 36 -14.58 7.28 -2.90
CA GLN A 36 -13.48 6.36 -3.20
C GLN A 36 -12.81 6.72 -4.55
N GLU A 37 -13.19 7.87 -5.13
CA GLU A 37 -12.56 8.59 -6.24
C GLU A 37 -11.13 9.05 -5.92
N THR A 38 -10.14 8.96 -6.80
CA THR A 38 -8.87 9.71 -6.57
C THR A 38 -9.07 11.23 -6.58
N THR A 39 -10.13 11.71 -7.21
CA THR A 39 -10.55 13.12 -7.28
C THR A 39 -11.23 13.59 -5.98
N THR A 40 -11.88 12.69 -5.25
CA THR A 40 -12.78 13.01 -4.13
C THR A 40 -12.36 12.39 -2.80
N THR A 41 -11.46 11.41 -2.81
CA THR A 41 -11.04 10.73 -1.59
C THR A 41 -10.31 11.66 -0.64
N SER A 42 -10.60 11.53 0.65
CA SER A 42 -9.89 12.21 1.74
C SER A 42 -8.56 11.54 2.11
N SER A 43 -8.33 10.32 1.59
CA SER A 43 -7.14 9.52 1.86
C SER A 43 -5.99 9.92 0.94
N ARG A 44 -4.76 9.91 1.46
CA ARG A 44 -3.59 10.32 0.69
C ARG A 44 -2.98 9.17 -0.09
N ARG A 45 -2.33 9.46 -1.21
CA ARG A 45 -1.55 8.45 -1.95
C ARG A 45 -0.39 7.91 -1.12
N VAL A 46 -0.15 6.59 -1.23
CA VAL A 46 1.01 5.91 -0.62
C VAL A 46 1.69 4.97 -1.61
N GLY A 47 2.94 4.62 -1.31
CA GLY A 47 3.66 3.56 -2.01
C GLY A 47 3.40 2.18 -1.42
N LYS A 48 3.95 1.14 -2.07
CA LYS A 48 3.80 -0.28 -1.71
C LYS A 48 4.01 -0.60 -0.22
N GLY A 49 5.10 -0.12 0.36
CA GLY A 49 5.46 -0.43 1.76
C GLY A 49 4.47 0.18 2.75
N ASP A 50 4.21 1.48 2.60
CA ASP A 50 3.25 2.23 3.42
C ASP A 50 1.83 1.63 3.30
N PHE A 51 1.43 1.21 2.10
CA PHE A 51 0.16 0.53 1.86
C PHE A 51 0.02 -0.75 2.69
N LEU A 52 1.00 -1.65 2.62
CA LEU A 52 0.93 -2.92 3.37
C LEU A 52 0.92 -2.71 4.88
N GLU A 53 1.67 -1.72 5.36
CA GLU A 53 1.67 -1.38 6.78
C GLU A 53 0.35 -0.71 7.22
N ALA A 54 -0.29 0.06 6.35
CA ALA A 54 -1.62 0.63 6.60
C ALA A 54 -2.71 -0.46 6.64
N VAL A 55 -2.65 -1.43 5.71
CA VAL A 55 -3.56 -2.60 5.73
C VAL A 55 -3.36 -3.42 6.99
N ARG A 56 -2.11 -3.69 7.38
CA ARG A 56 -1.81 -4.43 8.61
C ARG A 56 -2.39 -3.74 9.84
N TRP A 57 -2.14 -2.43 9.97
CA TRP A 57 -2.72 -1.63 11.03
C TRP A 57 -4.26 -1.71 11.04
N ALA A 58 -4.92 -1.63 9.89
CA ALA A 58 -6.39 -1.71 9.83
C ALA A 58 -6.94 -3.08 10.28
N VAL A 59 -6.23 -4.17 9.99
CA VAL A 59 -6.57 -5.53 10.45
C VAL A 59 -6.35 -5.64 11.96
N GLU A 60 -5.21 -5.19 12.47
CA GLU A 60 -4.84 -5.24 13.89
C GLU A 60 -5.82 -4.43 14.76
N GLN A 61 -6.21 -3.24 14.29
CA GLN A 61 -7.19 -2.39 14.96
C GLN A 61 -8.65 -2.82 14.72
N ARG A 62 -8.88 -3.89 13.92
CA ARG A 62 -10.22 -4.42 13.59
C ARG A 62 -11.20 -3.37 13.06
N LEU A 63 -10.71 -2.46 12.21
CA LEU A 63 -11.49 -1.31 11.72
C LEU A 63 -12.67 -1.71 10.84
N HIS A 64 -12.62 -2.90 10.25
CA HIS A 64 -13.72 -3.48 9.52
C HIS A 64 -13.97 -4.91 10.03
N PRO A 65 -15.21 -5.29 10.40
CA PRO A 65 -15.49 -6.55 11.08
C PRO A 65 -15.15 -7.80 10.25
N LYS A 66 -15.08 -7.66 8.92
CA LYS A 66 -14.82 -8.77 7.98
C LYS A 66 -13.39 -8.77 7.41
N VAL A 67 -12.54 -7.84 7.85
CA VAL A 67 -11.14 -7.77 7.40
C VAL A 67 -10.29 -8.68 8.26
N ASN A 68 -9.47 -9.51 7.63
CA ASN A 68 -8.74 -10.62 8.25
C ASN A 68 -7.47 -10.98 7.46
N ALA A 69 -6.85 -12.12 7.78
CA ALA A 69 -5.65 -12.62 7.11
C ALA A 69 -5.79 -12.72 5.58
N THR A 70 -6.97 -13.08 5.06
CA THR A 70 -7.25 -13.11 3.61
C THR A 70 -7.14 -11.72 2.98
N THR A 71 -7.50 -10.67 3.73
CA THR A 71 -7.32 -9.28 3.26
C THR A 71 -5.85 -8.94 3.08
N LEU A 72 -4.98 -9.41 3.99
CA LEU A 72 -3.53 -9.24 3.87
C LEU A 72 -2.96 -10.02 2.67
N ILE A 73 -3.46 -11.22 2.40
CA ILE A 73 -3.05 -12.01 1.22
C ILE A 73 -3.39 -11.26 -0.07
N VAL A 74 -4.63 -10.77 -0.19
CA VAL A 74 -5.07 -9.97 -1.34
C VAL A 74 -4.26 -8.68 -1.46
N ALA A 75 -4.05 -7.97 -0.36
CA ALA A 75 -3.26 -6.75 -0.35
C ALA A 75 -1.79 -6.98 -0.76
N ARG A 76 -1.19 -8.11 -0.36
CA ARG A 76 0.17 -8.49 -0.78
C ARG A 76 0.26 -8.77 -2.29
N ASP A 77 -0.71 -9.46 -2.89
CA ASP A 77 -0.74 -9.64 -4.35
C ASP A 77 -0.88 -8.30 -5.08
N LEU A 78 -1.76 -7.41 -4.60
CA LEU A 78 -1.90 -6.07 -5.17
C LEU A 78 -0.58 -5.29 -5.06
N ALA A 79 0.01 -5.26 -3.86
CA ALA A 79 1.26 -4.58 -3.56
C ALA A 79 2.43 -5.10 -4.40
N GLY A 80 2.48 -6.41 -4.67
CA GLY A 80 3.48 -7.03 -5.54
C GLY A 80 3.48 -6.48 -6.96
N ARG A 81 2.34 -5.95 -7.43
CA ARG A 81 2.12 -5.48 -8.80
C ARG A 81 1.95 -3.96 -8.91
N MET A 82 2.08 -3.24 -7.79
CA MET A 82 1.98 -1.79 -7.80
C MET A 82 3.16 -1.16 -8.54
N ASN A 83 2.88 -0.15 -9.37
CA ASN A 83 3.92 0.70 -9.94
C ASN A 83 4.53 1.62 -8.86
N ARG A 84 5.52 2.44 -9.25
CA ARG A 84 6.19 3.38 -8.35
C ARG A 84 5.23 4.40 -7.71
N GLN A 85 4.13 4.70 -8.39
CA GLN A 85 3.09 5.63 -7.97
C GLN A 85 2.05 4.97 -7.05
N GLY A 86 2.17 3.66 -6.78
CA GLY A 86 1.22 2.92 -5.94
C GLY A 86 -0.06 2.49 -6.67
N GLN A 87 -0.09 2.54 -8.00
CA GLN A 87 -1.24 2.13 -8.80
C GLN A 87 -1.12 0.67 -9.22
N VAL A 88 -2.25 -0.04 -9.31
CA VAL A 88 -2.32 -1.45 -9.66
C VAL A 88 -3.53 -1.74 -10.55
N LEU A 89 -3.32 -2.57 -11.57
CA LEU A 89 -4.39 -3.13 -12.38
C LEU A 89 -5.11 -4.22 -11.58
N TYR A 90 -6.42 -4.12 -11.42
CA TYR A 90 -7.17 -5.08 -10.61
C TYR A 90 -7.13 -6.50 -11.19
N GLN A 91 -7.11 -6.64 -12.53
CA GLN A 91 -7.02 -7.93 -13.25
C GLN A 91 -7.78 -9.08 -12.55
N ARG A 92 -9.07 -8.86 -12.30
CA ARG A 92 -9.94 -9.64 -11.41
C ARG A 92 -9.78 -11.16 -11.56
N LEU A 93 -9.89 -11.71 -12.78
CA LEU A 93 -9.74 -13.16 -13.01
C LEU A 93 -8.30 -13.66 -12.83
N ARG A 94 -7.29 -12.87 -13.20
CA ARG A 94 -5.89 -13.30 -13.07
C ARG A 94 -5.44 -13.42 -11.62
N MET A 95 -6.12 -12.75 -10.68
CA MET A 95 -5.84 -12.90 -9.25
C MET A 95 -6.17 -14.30 -8.73
N THR A 96 -7.20 -14.97 -9.25
CA THR A 96 -7.57 -16.32 -8.77
C THR A 96 -6.61 -17.41 -9.25
N HIS A 97 -5.80 -17.15 -10.28
CA HIS A 97 -4.73 -18.06 -10.69
C HIS A 97 -3.49 -17.97 -9.79
N ARG A 98 -3.32 -16.86 -9.05
CA ARG A 98 -2.16 -16.62 -8.19
C ARG A 98 -2.46 -16.84 -6.71
N LEU A 99 -3.71 -16.66 -6.32
CA LEU A 99 -4.14 -16.73 -4.93
C LEU A 99 -5.06 -17.94 -4.73
N PRO A 100 -4.91 -18.67 -3.61
CA PRO A 100 -5.79 -19.78 -3.25
C PRO A 100 -7.13 -19.28 -2.68
N VAL A 101 -7.80 -18.35 -3.38
CA VAL A 101 -9.07 -17.75 -2.95
C VAL A 101 -10.04 -17.62 -4.11
N SER A 102 -11.33 -17.74 -3.83
CA SER A 102 -12.37 -17.57 -4.85
C SER A 102 -12.44 -16.13 -5.37
N LEU A 103 -12.92 -15.97 -6.62
CA LEU A 103 -13.14 -14.66 -7.23
C LEU A 103 -14.03 -13.75 -6.35
N ARG A 104 -15.12 -14.32 -5.83
CA ARG A 104 -16.07 -13.61 -4.95
C ARG A 104 -15.42 -13.17 -3.64
N THR A 105 -14.45 -13.93 -3.14
CA THR A 105 -13.68 -13.57 -1.95
C THR A 105 -12.75 -12.39 -2.26
N VAL A 106 -12.06 -12.41 -3.40
CA VAL A 106 -11.23 -11.28 -3.86
C VAL A 106 -12.06 -10.01 -3.98
N ASP A 107 -13.21 -10.07 -4.65
CA ASP A 107 -14.11 -8.92 -4.83
C ASP A 107 -14.53 -8.30 -3.49
N ARG A 108 -14.93 -9.14 -2.53
CA ARG A 108 -15.31 -8.71 -1.19
C ARG A 108 -14.16 -8.03 -0.46
N HIS A 109 -12.98 -8.64 -0.44
CA HIS A 109 -11.84 -8.05 0.27
C HIS A 109 -11.33 -6.77 -0.40
N VAL A 110 -11.43 -6.63 -1.73
CA VAL A 110 -11.12 -5.37 -2.40
C VAL A 110 -12.15 -4.30 -2.09
N ALA A 111 -13.44 -4.64 -1.99
CA ALA A 111 -14.46 -3.71 -1.52
C ALA A 111 -14.16 -3.23 -0.09
N TYR A 112 -13.81 -4.13 0.83
CA TYR A 112 -13.46 -3.75 2.21
C TYR A 112 -12.22 -2.85 2.28
N LEU A 113 -11.20 -3.12 1.45
CA LEU A 113 -10.02 -2.24 1.36
C LEU A 113 -10.40 -0.82 0.90
N ARG A 114 -11.37 -0.70 -0.01
CA ARG A 114 -11.88 0.60 -0.45
C ARG A 114 -12.72 1.30 0.61
N GLU A 115 -13.57 0.55 1.31
CA GLU A 115 -14.33 1.09 2.45
C GLU A 115 -13.40 1.60 3.57
N LEU A 116 -12.24 0.97 3.76
CA LEU A 116 -11.22 1.44 4.70
C LEU A 116 -10.43 2.66 4.21
N GLY A 117 -10.65 3.14 2.98
CA GLY A 117 -9.86 4.22 2.37
C GLY A 117 -8.44 3.80 2.02
N LEU A 118 -8.15 2.50 1.92
CA LEU A 118 -6.84 1.95 1.57
C LEU A 118 -6.65 1.81 0.05
N LEU A 119 -7.76 1.83 -0.71
CA LEU A 119 -7.77 1.85 -2.16
C LEU A 119 -8.74 2.92 -2.66
N ALA A 120 -8.32 3.64 -3.70
CA ALA A 120 -9.15 4.58 -4.45
C ALA A 120 -9.16 4.23 -5.95
N TRP A 121 -10.25 4.53 -6.65
CA TRP A 121 -10.33 4.37 -8.10
C TRP A 121 -9.57 5.47 -8.83
N VAL A 122 -8.70 5.03 -9.73
CA VAL A 122 -8.08 5.92 -10.73
C VAL A 122 -8.89 5.86 -12.02
N VAL A 123 -9.24 4.65 -12.45
CA VAL A 123 -10.02 4.40 -13.67
C VAL A 123 -11.01 3.28 -13.40
N HIS A 124 -12.27 3.51 -13.78
CA HIS A 124 -13.28 2.47 -13.80
C HIS A 124 -13.12 1.62 -15.06
N GLY A 125 -12.80 0.34 -14.86
CA GLY A 125 -12.77 -0.62 -15.95
C GLY A 125 -14.17 -1.14 -16.30
N ALA A 126 -14.31 -1.71 -17.49
CA ALA A 126 -15.54 -2.39 -17.89
C ALA A 126 -15.65 -3.78 -17.21
N ARG A 127 -16.86 -4.16 -16.81
CA ARG A 127 -17.16 -5.39 -16.04
C ARG A 127 -16.66 -6.68 -16.70
N THR A 128 -16.51 -6.70 -18.02
CA THR A 128 -16.08 -7.83 -18.85
C THR A 128 -14.58 -7.90 -19.11
N ASN A 129 -13.79 -6.94 -18.60
CA ASN A 129 -12.37 -6.85 -18.95
C ASN A 129 -11.44 -7.69 -18.08
N THR A 130 -11.53 -8.97 -18.34
CA THR A 130 -10.45 -9.92 -18.17
C THR A 130 -9.45 -9.66 -19.30
N GLY A 131 -8.29 -9.05 -19.03
CA GLY A 131 -7.27 -8.87 -20.07
C GLY A 131 -7.04 -10.20 -20.82
N LYS A 132 -7.12 -10.17 -22.16
CA LYS A 132 -7.08 -11.36 -23.04
C LYS A 132 -6.03 -12.36 -22.54
N PRO A 133 -6.36 -13.66 -22.39
CA PRO A 133 -5.35 -14.68 -22.10
C PRO A 133 -4.25 -14.61 -23.17
N GLY A 134 -2.98 -14.61 -22.76
CA GLY A 134 -1.84 -14.66 -23.69
C GLY A 134 -1.21 -13.32 -24.11
N GLN A 135 -1.87 -12.16 -23.95
CA GLN A 135 -1.19 -10.88 -24.16
C GLN A 135 -0.77 -10.27 -22.81
N GLY A 136 0.55 -10.23 -22.57
CA GLY A 136 1.19 -9.57 -21.43
C GLY A 136 1.16 -8.04 -21.50
N GLY A 137 0.11 -7.47 -22.07
CA GLY A 137 -0.05 -6.04 -22.34
C GLY A 137 -1.30 -5.44 -21.70
N TRP A 138 -1.24 -4.13 -21.46
CA TRP A 138 -2.29 -3.29 -20.92
C TRP A 138 -3.60 -3.44 -21.71
N SER A 139 -4.61 -4.13 -21.16
CA SER A 139 -5.97 -4.02 -21.68
C SER A 139 -6.51 -2.66 -21.23
N GLY A 140 -6.78 -1.73 -22.17
CA GLY A 140 -7.20 -0.33 -21.95
C GLY A 140 -8.53 -0.12 -21.19
N THR A 141 -8.96 -1.13 -20.45
CA THR A 141 -10.29 -1.34 -19.92
C THR A 141 -10.26 -2.05 -18.57
N ALA A 142 -9.07 -2.36 -18.04
CA ALA A 142 -8.91 -2.90 -16.70
C ALA A 142 -9.08 -1.80 -15.64
N THR A 143 -9.80 -2.10 -14.56
CA THR A 143 -9.93 -1.19 -13.41
C THR A 143 -8.56 -0.93 -12.79
N ILE A 144 -8.24 0.34 -12.58
CA ILE A 144 -7.01 0.77 -11.94
C ILE A 144 -7.35 1.31 -10.56
N TYR A 145 -6.70 0.74 -9.54
CA TYR A 145 -6.74 1.26 -8.19
C TYR A 145 -5.43 1.95 -7.85
N ALA A 146 -5.50 2.98 -7.02
CA ALA A 146 -4.36 3.57 -6.35
C ALA A 146 -4.37 3.18 -4.88
N ALA A 147 -3.18 2.86 -4.36
CA ALA A 147 -2.95 2.69 -2.95
C ALA A 147 -3.07 4.03 -2.22
N THR A 148 -3.92 4.05 -1.22
CA THR A 148 -4.14 5.22 -0.37
C THR A 148 -3.99 4.84 1.08
N ALA A 149 -3.82 5.84 1.94
CA ALA A 149 -3.87 5.66 3.38
C ALA A 149 -4.81 6.68 4.02
N PRO A 150 -5.71 6.22 4.91
CA PRO A 150 -6.63 7.09 5.61
C PRO A 150 -5.90 7.95 6.64
N ARG A 151 -6.46 9.13 6.94
CA ARG A 151 -5.88 10.06 7.92
C ARG A 151 -5.71 9.45 9.31
N ALA A 152 -6.63 8.57 9.73
CA ALA A 152 -6.52 7.87 11.00
C ALA A 152 -5.22 7.06 11.12
N TRP A 153 -4.75 6.43 10.03
CA TRP A 153 -3.46 5.74 10.02
C TRP A 153 -2.28 6.70 10.17
N ASP A 154 -2.33 7.83 9.47
CA ASP A 154 -1.32 8.87 9.58
C ASP A 154 -1.24 9.42 11.01
N HIS A 155 -2.37 9.67 11.66
CA HIS A 155 -2.42 10.09 13.07
C HIS A 155 -1.86 9.02 14.01
N ALA A 156 -2.26 7.75 13.85
CA ALA A 156 -1.77 6.63 14.68
C ALA A 156 -0.24 6.45 14.58
N CYS A 157 0.32 6.65 13.38
CA CYS A 157 1.76 6.61 13.14
C CYS A 157 2.48 7.90 13.53
N GLY A 158 1.75 8.98 13.84
CA GLY A 158 2.31 10.29 14.11
C GLY A 158 2.91 10.95 12.86
N HIS A 159 2.35 10.71 11.68
CA HIS A 159 2.72 11.41 10.45
C HIS A 159 2.21 12.86 10.46
N ARG A 160 3.06 13.78 10.00
CA ARG A 160 2.67 15.15 9.68
C ARG A 160 2.40 15.23 8.19
N ILE A 161 1.19 15.64 7.82
CA ILE A 161 0.72 15.65 6.43
C ILE A 161 0.42 17.09 6.00
N ALA A 162 0.87 17.48 4.81
CA ALA A 162 0.52 18.72 4.16
C ALA A 162 -0.48 18.47 3.01
N GLY A 163 -1.42 19.39 2.83
CA GLY A 163 -2.50 19.28 1.85
C GLY A 163 -3.64 18.37 2.31
N SER A 164 -4.58 18.09 1.41
CA SER A 164 -5.77 17.25 1.61
C SER A 164 -5.94 16.23 0.47
N GLY A 165 -6.73 15.20 0.74
CA GLY A 165 -7.09 14.16 -0.23
C GLY A 165 -5.91 13.40 -0.86
N TYR A 166 -6.12 12.91 -2.08
CA TYR A 166 -5.20 12.03 -2.79
C TYR A 166 -3.78 12.61 -2.97
N THR A 167 -3.67 13.91 -3.21
CA THR A 167 -2.40 14.60 -3.45
C THR A 167 -1.67 15.01 -2.18
N ALA A 168 -2.26 14.79 -0.99
CA ALA A 168 -1.63 15.11 0.27
C ALA A 168 -0.32 14.35 0.47
N ARG A 169 0.66 15.00 1.11
CA ARG A 169 2.02 14.48 1.25
C ARG A 169 2.44 14.41 2.70
N ARG A 170 3.11 13.32 3.08
CA ARG A 170 3.82 13.25 4.36
C ARG A 170 5.02 14.17 4.30
N ILE A 171 5.03 15.19 5.17
CA ILE A 171 6.12 16.17 5.31
C ILE A 171 7.03 15.88 6.50
N GLY A 172 6.62 14.99 7.41
CA GLY A 172 7.45 14.60 8.54
C GLY A 172 6.73 13.71 9.54
N PHE A 173 7.28 13.65 10.75
CA PHE A 173 6.72 12.93 11.89
C PHE A 173 6.59 13.86 13.10
N THR A 174 5.65 13.56 13.99
CA THR A 174 5.63 14.08 15.36
C THR A 174 6.80 13.48 16.15
N PRO A 175 7.22 14.07 17.29
CA PRO A 175 8.28 13.49 18.13
C PRO A 175 8.00 12.03 18.53
N ALA A 176 6.78 11.73 19.00
CA ALA A 176 6.35 10.37 19.32
C ALA A 176 6.31 9.46 18.07
N GLY A 177 5.84 9.98 16.93
CA GLY A 177 5.85 9.24 15.67
C GLY A 177 7.26 8.90 15.19
N ARG A 178 8.23 9.80 15.41
CA ARG A 178 9.65 9.56 15.08
C ARG A 178 10.21 8.39 15.89
N GLN A 179 9.93 8.34 17.19
CA GLN A 179 10.37 7.22 18.04
C GLN A 179 9.77 5.88 17.56
N LYS A 180 8.47 5.85 17.24
CA LYS A 180 7.81 4.66 16.66
C LYS A 180 8.45 4.25 15.34
N ALA A 181 8.76 5.21 14.46
CA ALA A 181 9.40 4.94 13.18
C ALA A 181 10.81 4.35 13.35
N ILE A 182 11.60 4.89 14.27
CA ILE A 182 12.94 4.36 14.61
C ILE A 182 12.84 2.94 15.16
N ALA A 183 11.96 2.70 16.13
CA ALA A 183 11.76 1.37 16.71
C ALA A 183 11.38 0.34 15.63
N ARG A 184 10.45 0.70 14.74
CA ARG A 184 10.02 -0.15 13.62
C ARG A 184 11.15 -0.41 12.62
N ALA A 185 11.97 0.59 12.33
CA ALA A 185 13.12 0.44 11.45
C ALA A 185 14.13 -0.55 12.04
N ARG A 186 14.41 -0.46 13.35
CA ARG A 186 15.27 -1.41 14.07
C ARG A 186 14.73 -2.85 14.01
N SER A 187 13.46 -3.06 14.36
CA SER A 187 12.85 -4.39 14.31
C SER A 187 12.75 -4.96 12.89
N SER A 188 12.72 -4.11 11.87
CA SER A 188 12.75 -4.57 10.47
C SER A 188 14.15 -4.93 10.02
N ALA A 189 15.16 -4.18 10.44
CA ALA A 189 16.57 -4.49 10.19
C ALA A 189 16.98 -5.81 10.87
N GLU A 190 16.54 -6.03 12.11
CA GLU A 190 16.80 -7.27 12.85
C GLU A 190 16.17 -8.50 12.18
N ARG A 191 14.96 -8.36 11.61
CA ARG A 191 14.30 -9.44 10.85
C ARG A 191 14.96 -9.76 9.50
N VAL A 192 15.67 -8.79 8.92
CA VAL A 192 16.33 -8.92 7.62
C VAL A 192 17.82 -9.23 7.77
N ALA A 193 18.39 -9.01 8.96
CA ALA A 193 19.78 -9.32 9.24
C ALA A 193 20.02 -10.81 8.95
N PRO A 194 20.96 -11.16 8.05
CA PRO A 194 21.38 -12.54 7.93
C PRO A 194 21.95 -12.97 9.29
N ALA A 195 21.73 -14.22 9.68
CA ALA A 195 22.43 -14.81 10.82
C ALA A 195 23.94 -14.64 10.56
N VAL A 196 24.54 -13.65 11.22
CA VAL A 196 25.99 -13.49 11.20
C VAL A 196 26.52 -14.75 11.88
N ALA A 197 27.13 -15.63 11.11
CA ALA A 197 27.87 -16.77 11.62
C ALA A 197 29.02 -16.21 12.46
N THR A 198 28.79 -16.12 13.77
CA THR A 198 29.82 -15.79 14.74
C THR A 198 30.84 -16.92 14.76
N GLY A 199 32.03 -16.65 14.23
CA GLY A 199 33.28 -17.29 14.64
C GLY A 199 33.78 -18.47 13.79
N SER A 200 34.25 -18.21 12.56
CA SER A 200 35.39 -18.98 12.06
C SER A 200 36.65 -18.35 12.66
N ALA A 201 37.16 -18.97 13.72
CA ALA A 201 38.43 -18.60 14.30
C ALA A 201 39.52 -18.74 13.22
N CYS A 202 40.17 -17.63 12.88
CA CYS A 202 41.50 -17.66 12.30
C CYS A 202 42.42 -18.34 13.31
N ALA A 203 42.62 -19.65 13.17
CA ALA A 203 43.70 -20.34 13.84
C ALA A 203 45.00 -19.85 13.21
N ALA A 204 45.70 -19.04 13.99
CA ALA A 204 47.00 -18.47 13.70
C ALA A 204 48.02 -19.54 13.29
N HIS A 205 48.88 -19.14 12.36
CA HIS A 205 50.08 -19.82 11.93
C HIS A 205 50.85 -20.50 13.06
N ALA A 206 50.93 -21.84 13.03
CA ALA A 206 52.01 -22.58 13.68
C ALA A 206 53.22 -22.55 12.74
N GLY A 207 54.31 -21.94 13.20
CA GLY A 207 55.56 -21.81 12.46
C GLY A 207 56.24 -23.15 12.15
N PRO A 208 57.23 -23.17 11.24
CA PRO A 208 57.90 -24.38 10.80
C PRO A 208 58.79 -24.98 11.90
N ALA A 209 58.77 -26.31 12.02
CA ALA A 209 59.59 -27.09 12.95
C ALA A 209 61.08 -27.06 12.56
N PRO A 210 62.01 -27.06 13.53
CA PRO A 210 63.45 -27.07 13.26
C PRO A 210 63.96 -28.44 12.80
N PHE A 211 64.82 -28.38 11.79
CA PHE A 211 65.58 -29.46 11.17
C PHE A 211 66.55 -30.10 12.18
N THR A 212 66.42 -31.40 12.46
CA THR A 212 67.37 -32.15 13.28
C THR A 212 68.51 -32.68 12.42
N SER A 213 69.73 -32.25 12.72
CA SER A 213 70.98 -32.74 12.15
C SER A 213 71.34 -34.11 12.72
N GLY A 214 71.31 -35.14 11.89
CA GLY A 214 71.96 -36.43 12.16
C GLY A 214 73.39 -36.43 11.62
N THR A 215 74.35 -36.81 12.45
CA THR A 215 75.74 -37.12 12.04
C THR A 215 76.26 -38.21 12.98
N PRO A 216 77.22 -39.01 12.54
CA PRO A 216 77.16 -40.02 11.48
C PRO A 216 76.67 -41.40 11.97
#